data_AF-A0A496RF57-F1
#
_entry.id   AF-A0A496RF57-F1
#
_cell.length_a   1.000
_cell.length_b   1.000
_cell.length_c   1.000
_cell.angle_alpha   90.00
_cell.angle_beta   90.00
_cell.angle_gamma   90.00
#
_symmetry.space_group_name_H-M   'P 1'
#
loop_
_entity.id
_entity.type
_entity.pdbx_description
1 polymer ?
#
loop_
_entity_poly.entity_id
_entity_poly.type
_entity_poly.pdbx_seq_one_letter_code
_entity_poly.pdbx_strand_id
1 'polypeptide(L)'
;MKKISFVVLISIFTGSLLFGQSLQMADSTYYRIYTDTDKKTAEDIVSIMDSYLLLFNKYLHFDTAKLPGKLKIRLYSTKSDFDSYLKNAVSKTAESYVLLQYRDPSKNELVAYITSDLDKMRKDFIHYGFIQFMKAYIYYPPLWLMNGFAVYFENSSYSLEEGTVTFKENLDWVPTLKKAVTDGTTIPIDRLLLADIPDITDKLSVFYSQSWGMIDFLLSSSYIDYNRVLWDSLSSLNKTATADENEAAVISSAFTWINKETFAADFISYVKSVHTFSDLIALGTDAYSKKEYKQAQQYFAEAIEKDSSREIPYYYLGLINYALSDYTTAEDYYHASLKYSSDKDRVFYALAVNAYADSRIDDSRLYIKSISESGKELYKDKISILEKRITEESKS
;
A
#
# COMPACT_ATOMS: atom_id res chain seq x y z
N MET A 1 -8.75 -8.00 15.67
CA MET A 1 -10.13 -7.54 15.96
C MET A 1 -10.71 -6.97 14.67
N LYS A 2 -11.82 -7.55 14.19
CA LYS A 2 -12.34 -7.32 12.83
C LYS A 2 -12.99 -5.93 12.72
N LYS A 3 -12.53 -5.11 11.78
CA LYS A 3 -13.09 -3.80 11.43
C LYS A 3 -14.37 -4.02 10.62
N ILE A 4 -15.51 -3.53 11.10
CA ILE A 4 -16.78 -3.52 10.37
C ILE A 4 -17.05 -2.07 9.99
N SER A 5 -17.01 -1.75 8.70
CA SER A 5 -17.39 -0.45 8.16
C SER A 5 -18.89 -0.46 7.87
N PHE A 6 -19.67 0.33 8.60
CA PHE A 6 -21.13 0.45 8.41
C PHE A 6 -21.45 1.65 7.52
N VAL A 7 -22.29 1.44 6.51
CA VAL A 7 -22.95 2.51 5.73
C VAL A 7 -24.41 2.58 6.19
N VAL A 8 -24.90 3.77 6.53
CA VAL A 8 -26.29 3.98 7.00
C VAL A 8 -26.94 5.08 6.17
N LEU A 9 -28.07 4.75 5.52
CA LEU A 9 -28.90 5.68 4.75
C LEU A 9 -30.03 6.20 5.66
N ILE A 10 -30.17 7.52 5.86
CA ILE A 10 -31.25 8.07 6.72
C ILE A 10 -31.97 9.26 6.05
N SER A 11 -33.30 9.21 6.10
CA SER A 11 -34.19 10.36 5.91
C SER A 11 -34.42 11.06 7.25
N ILE A 12 -34.02 12.32 7.40
CA ILE A 12 -34.12 13.05 8.69
C ILE A 12 -35.04 14.27 8.60
N PHE A 13 -35.98 14.30 9.56
CA PHE A 13 -36.80 15.43 9.99
C PHE A 13 -35.97 16.37 10.88
N THR A 14 -36.09 17.68 10.66
CA THR A 14 -35.29 18.74 11.29
C THR A 14 -35.67 19.05 12.75
N GLY A 15 -34.67 19.25 13.62
CA GLY A 15 -34.82 20.00 14.88
C GLY A 15 -33.58 20.02 15.82
N SER A 16 -32.80 21.11 15.76
CA SER A 16 -32.19 21.94 16.86
C SER A 16 -31.69 21.30 18.19
N LEU A 17 -30.56 21.64 18.86
CA LEU A 17 -29.67 22.83 18.92
C LEU A 17 -28.34 22.52 19.69
N LEU A 18 -27.21 22.99 19.12
CA LEU A 18 -26.01 23.66 19.66
C LEU A 18 -25.46 23.39 21.10
N PHE A 19 -24.28 22.78 21.16
CA PHE A 19 -23.14 23.21 22.01
C PHE A 19 -21.93 23.44 21.07
N GLY A 20 -21.71 24.67 20.61
CA GLY A 20 -20.73 24.96 19.57
C GLY A 20 -19.39 25.42 20.14
N GLN A 21 -18.42 24.51 20.30
CA GLN A 21 -17.05 24.91 19.98
C GLN A 21 -17.06 25.34 18.51
N SER A 22 -16.57 26.54 18.22
CA SER A 22 -16.48 27.00 16.83
C SER A 22 -15.48 26.10 16.10
N LEU A 23 -15.98 25.26 15.19
CA LEU A 23 -15.10 24.44 14.37
C LEU A 23 -14.26 25.36 13.49
N GLN A 24 -12.95 25.10 13.45
CA GLN A 24 -12.06 25.66 12.46
C GLN A 24 -12.42 25.09 11.09
N MET A 25 -12.17 25.89 10.05
CA MET A 25 -12.51 25.52 8.69
C MET A 25 -11.40 25.95 7.73
N ALA A 26 -11.09 25.06 6.79
CA ALA A 26 -10.24 25.34 5.65
C ALA A 26 -10.82 24.70 4.39
N ASP A 27 -10.48 25.30 3.25
CA ASP A 27 -11.01 25.00 1.93
C ASP A 27 -9.86 24.90 0.92
N SER A 28 -9.99 23.96 -0.02
CA SER A 28 -9.11 23.81 -1.18
C SER A 28 -9.93 23.83 -2.48
N THR A 29 -9.39 23.27 -3.56
CA THR A 29 -10.11 23.13 -4.84
C THR A 29 -11.27 22.16 -4.68
N TYR A 30 -11.04 20.97 -4.13
CA TYR A 30 -12.02 19.89 -4.12
C TYR A 30 -12.58 19.57 -2.72
N TYR A 31 -11.89 19.97 -1.65
CA TYR A 31 -12.24 19.61 -0.28
C TYR A 31 -12.56 20.81 0.61
N ARG A 32 -13.34 20.52 1.65
CA ARG A 32 -13.62 21.40 2.79
C ARG A 32 -13.47 20.61 4.09
N ILE A 33 -12.62 21.07 5.00
CA ILE A 33 -12.41 20.44 6.30
C ILE A 33 -13.07 21.30 7.40
N TYR A 34 -13.77 20.64 8.31
CA TYR A 34 -14.21 21.19 9.59
C TYR A 34 -13.50 20.43 10.71
N THR A 35 -12.88 21.14 11.65
CA THR A 35 -12.16 20.50 12.76
C THR A 35 -12.29 21.28 14.07
N ASP A 36 -12.26 20.58 15.20
CA ASP A 36 -12.20 21.13 16.56
C ASP A 36 -10.74 21.34 17.06
N THR A 37 -9.76 20.99 16.22
CA THR A 37 -8.34 21.25 16.45
C THR A 37 -7.96 22.69 16.09
N ASP A 38 -6.71 22.93 15.69
CA ASP A 38 -6.26 24.20 15.14
C ASP A 38 -6.54 24.34 13.62
N LYS A 39 -6.45 25.58 13.13
CA LYS A 39 -6.68 25.91 11.72
C LYS A 39 -5.61 25.33 10.78
N LYS A 40 -4.36 25.20 11.24
CA LYS A 40 -3.25 24.67 10.42
C LYS A 40 -3.48 23.20 10.09
N THR A 41 -3.99 22.41 11.05
CA THR A 41 -4.45 21.04 10.81
C THR A 41 -5.50 20.97 9.69
N ALA A 42 -6.46 21.91 9.66
CA ALA A 42 -7.45 21.96 8.57
C ALA A 42 -6.82 22.29 7.21
N GLU A 43 -5.90 23.25 7.17
CA GLU A 43 -5.17 23.68 5.96
C GLU A 43 -4.26 22.57 5.40
N ASP A 44 -3.61 21.79 6.28
CA ASP A 44 -2.76 20.68 5.86
C ASP A 44 -3.58 19.53 5.29
N ILE A 45 -4.65 19.13 5.99
CA ILE A 45 -5.49 18.01 5.55
C ILE A 45 -6.21 18.34 4.24
N VAL A 46 -6.70 19.57 4.08
CA VAL A 46 -7.41 19.93 2.84
C VAL A 46 -6.50 19.85 1.61
N SER A 47 -5.22 20.22 1.76
CA SER A 47 -4.20 20.13 0.70
C SER A 47 -3.81 18.68 0.39
N ILE A 48 -3.67 17.85 1.43
CA ILE A 48 -3.39 16.42 1.30
C ILE A 48 -4.53 15.72 0.54
N MET A 49 -5.79 16.00 0.90
CA MET A 49 -6.95 15.35 0.31
C MET A 49 -7.18 15.76 -1.16
N ASP A 50 -6.91 17.02 -1.52
CA ASP A 50 -6.89 17.44 -2.94
C ASP A 50 -5.89 16.62 -3.74
N SER A 51 -4.69 16.42 -3.19
CA SER A 51 -3.62 15.67 -3.86
C SER A 51 -3.98 14.18 -4.02
N TYR A 52 -4.62 13.57 -3.02
CA TYR A 52 -5.14 12.21 -3.14
C TYR A 52 -6.26 12.10 -4.17
N LEU A 53 -7.17 13.07 -4.26
CA LEU A 53 -8.19 13.07 -5.31
C LEU A 53 -7.58 13.10 -6.70
N LEU A 54 -6.52 13.90 -6.91
CA LEU A 54 -5.80 13.91 -8.18
C LEU A 54 -5.16 12.55 -8.48
N LEU A 55 -4.59 11.87 -7.49
CA LEU A 55 -4.11 10.50 -7.63
C LEU A 55 -5.25 9.57 -8.05
N PHE A 56 -6.38 9.57 -7.33
CA PHE A 56 -7.51 8.69 -7.65
C PHE A 56 -8.04 8.95 -9.06
N ASN A 57 -8.12 10.22 -9.46
CA ASN A 57 -8.63 10.61 -10.76
C ASN A 57 -7.66 10.31 -11.92
N LYS A 58 -6.37 10.12 -11.64
CA LYS A 58 -5.41 9.59 -12.63
C LYS A 58 -5.79 8.19 -13.11
N TYR A 59 -6.49 7.40 -12.28
CA TYR A 59 -6.94 6.06 -12.62
C TYR A 59 -8.39 6.02 -13.10
N LEU A 60 -9.29 6.83 -12.52
CA LEU A 60 -10.73 6.75 -12.85
C LEU A 60 -11.20 7.76 -13.90
N HIS A 61 -10.42 8.81 -14.18
CA HIS A 61 -10.69 9.80 -15.22
C HIS A 61 -12.10 10.45 -15.17
N PHE A 62 -12.66 10.64 -13.98
CA PHE A 62 -13.89 11.39 -13.83
C PHE A 62 -13.67 12.88 -14.14
N ASP A 63 -14.72 13.50 -14.68
CA ASP A 63 -14.75 14.95 -14.90
C ASP A 63 -14.99 15.66 -13.57
N THR A 64 -13.93 16.27 -13.02
CA THR A 64 -13.97 16.93 -11.71
C THR A 64 -14.90 18.13 -11.65
N ALA A 65 -15.29 18.71 -12.79
CA ALA A 65 -16.30 19.76 -12.85
C ALA A 65 -17.71 19.25 -12.50
N LYS A 66 -17.94 17.93 -12.51
CA LYS A 66 -19.23 17.29 -12.18
C LYS A 66 -19.40 16.96 -10.70
N LEU A 67 -18.45 17.33 -9.85
CA LEU A 67 -18.61 17.20 -8.40
C LEU A 67 -19.85 18.00 -7.94
N PRO A 68 -20.68 17.45 -7.04
CA PRO A 68 -21.86 18.14 -6.52
C PRO A 68 -21.53 19.35 -5.63
N GLY A 69 -20.26 19.51 -5.28
CA GLY A 69 -19.71 20.54 -4.42
C GLY A 69 -18.36 20.06 -3.86
N LYS A 70 -17.75 20.87 -3.00
CA LYS A 70 -16.55 20.44 -2.27
C LYS A 70 -16.88 19.24 -1.38
N LEU A 71 -16.05 18.21 -1.42
CA LEU A 71 -16.15 17.03 -0.57
C LEU A 71 -15.82 17.44 0.87
N LYS A 72 -16.74 17.14 1.79
CA LYS A 72 -16.64 17.61 3.18
C LYS A 72 -16.02 16.54 4.05
N ILE A 73 -15.08 16.95 4.91
CA ILE A 73 -14.58 16.12 5.99
C ILE A 73 -14.82 16.84 7.30
N ARG A 74 -15.35 16.11 8.28
CA ARG A 74 -15.49 16.56 9.66
C ARG A 74 -14.53 15.75 10.51
N LEU A 75 -13.46 16.38 10.95
CA LEU A 75 -12.42 15.78 11.76
C LEU A 75 -12.59 16.18 13.22
N TYR A 76 -12.54 15.19 14.11
CA TYR A 76 -12.55 15.41 15.54
C TYR A 76 -11.20 15.07 16.16
N SER A 77 -10.80 15.86 17.15
CA SER A 77 -9.60 15.65 17.94
C SER A 77 -9.70 14.38 18.78
N THR A 78 -10.91 13.95 19.15
CA THR A 78 -11.16 12.77 19.98
C THR A 78 -12.23 11.83 19.40
N LYS A 79 -12.12 10.54 19.74
CA LYS A 79 -13.16 9.54 19.43
C LYS A 79 -14.49 9.84 20.15
N SER A 80 -14.45 10.50 21.32
CA SER A 80 -15.66 10.83 22.08
C SER A 80 -16.53 11.85 21.33
N ASP A 81 -15.94 12.89 20.75
CA ASP A 81 -16.67 13.92 20.01
C ASP A 81 -17.18 13.39 18.68
N PHE A 82 -16.37 12.55 18.02
CA PHE A 82 -16.78 11.76 16.86
C PHE A 82 -18.00 10.89 17.15
N ASP A 83 -17.98 10.09 18.21
CA ASP A 83 -19.10 9.22 18.58
C ASP A 83 -20.33 10.03 19.00
N SER A 84 -20.13 11.17 19.68
CA SER A 84 -21.22 12.08 20.06
C SER A 84 -21.89 12.67 18.83
N TYR A 85 -21.11 13.08 17.84
CA TYR A 85 -21.64 13.56 16.56
C TYR A 85 -22.40 12.47 15.82
N LEU A 86 -21.84 11.26 15.71
CA LEU A 86 -22.52 10.14 15.04
C LEU A 86 -23.82 9.72 15.77
N LYS A 87 -23.85 9.73 17.10
CA LYS A 87 -25.09 9.47 17.86
C LYS A 87 -26.18 10.49 17.53
N ASN A 88 -25.80 11.76 17.39
CA ASN A 88 -26.74 12.82 17.03
C ASN A 88 -27.20 12.72 15.56
N ALA A 89 -26.28 12.39 14.65
CA ALA A 89 -26.58 12.33 13.22
C ALA A 89 -27.34 11.06 12.81
N VAL A 90 -26.95 9.90 13.36
CA VAL A 90 -27.44 8.58 12.92
C VAL A 90 -27.74 7.60 14.06
N SER A 91 -27.75 8.06 15.32
CA SER A 91 -28.04 7.23 16.51
C SER A 91 -27.15 5.99 16.65
N LYS A 92 -25.90 6.07 16.18
CA LYS A 92 -24.91 4.99 16.23
C LYS A 92 -23.51 5.53 16.57
N THR A 93 -22.61 4.63 16.94
CA THR A 93 -21.16 4.87 17.05
C THR A 93 -20.43 4.03 16.00
N ALA A 94 -19.15 4.31 15.79
CA ALA A 94 -18.32 3.53 14.88
C ALA A 94 -16.88 3.37 15.40
N GLU A 95 -16.25 2.26 15.01
CA GLU A 95 -14.85 1.96 15.33
C GLU A 95 -13.86 2.56 14.32
N SER A 96 -14.37 3.15 13.24
CA SER A 96 -13.58 3.73 12.15
C SER A 96 -14.37 4.87 11.51
N TYR A 97 -13.81 5.51 10.49
CA TYR A 97 -14.42 6.67 9.84
C TYR A 97 -15.72 6.28 9.14
N VAL A 98 -16.62 7.25 9.00
CA VAL A 98 -17.96 7.03 8.46
C VAL A 98 -18.25 8.09 7.40
N LEU A 99 -18.59 7.64 6.20
CA LEU A 99 -19.18 8.52 5.19
C LEU A 99 -20.69 8.62 5.43
N LEU A 100 -21.14 9.79 5.89
CA LEU A 100 -22.57 10.09 5.97
C LEU A 100 -23.08 10.52 4.59
N GLN A 101 -24.07 9.78 4.10
CA GLN A 101 -24.71 10.06 2.82
C GLN A 101 -26.11 10.64 3.05
N TYR A 102 -26.38 11.78 2.42
CA TYR A 102 -27.66 12.46 2.46
C TYR A 102 -28.31 12.44 1.08
N ARG A 103 -29.61 12.71 1.04
CA ARG A 103 -30.36 12.84 -0.22
C ARG A 103 -29.77 13.91 -1.15
N ASP A 104 -29.24 14.98 -0.58
CA ASP A 104 -28.46 15.98 -1.30
C ASP A 104 -26.97 15.61 -1.20
N PRO A 105 -26.34 15.15 -2.30
CA PRO A 105 -24.95 14.71 -2.29
C PRO A 105 -23.96 15.81 -1.91
N SER A 106 -24.31 17.08 -2.11
CA SER A 106 -23.45 18.21 -1.70
C SER A 106 -23.32 18.32 -0.17
N LYS A 107 -24.19 17.62 0.58
CA LYS A 107 -24.15 17.54 2.04
C LYS A 107 -23.39 16.33 2.56
N ASN A 108 -23.04 15.37 1.71
CA ASN A 108 -22.26 14.20 2.13
C ASN A 108 -20.98 14.63 2.83
N GLU A 109 -20.66 13.98 3.93
CA GLU A 109 -19.48 14.30 4.72
C GLU A 109 -18.83 13.03 5.26
N LEU A 110 -17.50 12.99 5.16
CA LEU A 110 -16.67 11.98 5.80
C LEU A 110 -16.40 12.44 7.23
N VAL A 111 -16.90 11.69 8.21
CA VAL A 111 -16.66 11.95 9.63
C VAL A 111 -15.48 11.11 10.06
N ALA A 112 -14.49 11.74 10.68
CA ALA A 112 -13.23 11.14 11.08
C ALA A 112 -12.80 11.63 12.47
N TYR A 113 -11.83 10.95 13.07
CA TYR A 113 -11.18 11.38 14.30
C TYR A 113 -9.68 11.12 14.27
N ILE A 114 -8.92 11.95 15.00
CA ILE A 114 -7.47 11.79 15.15
C ILE A 114 -7.18 10.63 16.08
N THR A 115 -6.24 9.78 15.68
CA THR A 115 -5.74 8.66 16.49
C THR A 115 -4.22 8.78 16.66
N SER A 116 -3.69 8.21 17.74
CA SER A 116 -2.25 8.15 17.99
C SER A 116 -1.51 7.28 16.97
N ASP A 117 -2.20 6.35 16.32
CA ASP A 117 -1.65 5.53 15.24
C ASP A 117 -1.73 6.31 13.92
N LEU A 118 -0.69 7.12 13.65
CA LEU A 118 -0.62 7.98 12.47
C LEU A 118 -0.58 7.19 11.15
N ASP A 119 -0.01 5.98 11.16
CA ASP A 119 0.01 5.12 9.96
C ASP A 119 -1.39 4.64 9.62
N LYS A 120 -2.11 4.13 10.62
CA LYS A 120 -3.52 3.75 10.48
C LYS A 120 -4.39 4.95 10.10
N MET A 121 -4.17 6.11 10.72
CA MET A 121 -4.88 7.35 10.38
C MET A 121 -4.72 7.67 8.89
N ARG A 122 -3.49 7.67 8.38
CA ARG A 122 -3.19 7.90 6.96
C ARG A 122 -3.91 6.89 6.07
N LYS A 123 -3.79 5.58 6.36
CA LYS A 123 -4.46 4.52 5.59
C LYS A 123 -5.98 4.68 5.59
N ASP A 124 -6.59 4.96 6.74
CA ASP A 124 -8.03 5.20 6.84
C ASP A 124 -8.45 6.46 6.04
N PHE A 125 -7.69 7.57 6.08
CA PHE A 125 -7.98 8.74 5.25
C PHE A 125 -7.94 8.44 3.75
N ILE A 126 -6.96 7.67 3.29
CA ILE A 126 -6.87 7.27 1.88
C ILE A 126 -8.05 6.38 1.51
N HIS A 127 -8.32 5.35 2.31
CA HIS A 127 -9.38 4.38 2.08
C HIS A 127 -10.76 5.06 2.00
N TYR A 128 -11.15 5.79 3.05
CA TYR A 128 -12.46 6.45 3.10
C TYR A 128 -12.52 7.69 2.21
N GLY A 129 -11.39 8.35 1.97
CA GLY A 129 -11.26 9.41 0.97
C GLY A 129 -11.57 8.92 -0.44
N PHE A 130 -11.05 7.76 -0.82
CA PHE A 130 -11.38 7.12 -2.09
C PHE A 130 -12.87 6.74 -2.15
N ILE A 131 -13.43 6.15 -1.08
CA ILE A 131 -14.87 5.83 -1.02
C ILE A 131 -15.72 7.09 -1.22
N GLN A 132 -15.37 8.20 -0.55
CA GLN A 132 -16.06 9.47 -0.71
C GLN A 132 -15.95 10.01 -2.14
N PHE A 133 -14.74 9.96 -2.72
CA PHE A 133 -14.47 10.35 -4.11
C PHE A 133 -15.33 9.54 -5.09
N MET A 134 -15.28 8.21 -5.03
CA MET A 134 -16.07 7.33 -5.89
C MET A 134 -17.57 7.61 -5.75
N LYS A 135 -18.04 7.74 -4.51
CA LYS A 135 -19.46 8.02 -4.20
C LYS A 135 -19.94 9.41 -4.59
N ALA A 136 -19.03 10.35 -4.90
CA ALA A 136 -19.41 11.64 -5.46
C ALA A 136 -19.86 11.53 -6.93
N TYR A 137 -19.33 10.54 -7.65
CA TYR A 137 -19.63 10.29 -9.06
C TYR A 137 -20.65 9.17 -9.26
N ILE A 138 -20.55 8.09 -8.49
CA ILE A 138 -21.41 6.90 -8.57
C ILE A 138 -21.97 6.61 -7.17
N TYR A 139 -23.27 6.81 -6.92
CA TYR A 139 -23.80 6.71 -5.55
C TYR A 139 -23.74 5.31 -4.95
N TYR A 140 -23.96 4.29 -5.79
CA TYR A 140 -23.99 2.88 -5.40
C TYR A 140 -23.08 2.06 -6.33
N PRO A 141 -21.75 2.20 -6.22
CA PRO A 141 -20.82 1.41 -7.02
C PRO A 141 -20.74 -0.03 -6.49
N PRO A 142 -20.45 -1.04 -7.34
CA PRO A 142 -20.25 -2.41 -6.89
C PRO A 142 -19.18 -2.51 -5.80
N LEU A 143 -19.44 -3.32 -4.78
CA LEU A 143 -18.65 -3.33 -3.55
C LEU A 143 -17.19 -3.73 -3.78
N TRP A 144 -16.94 -4.72 -4.65
CA TRP A 144 -15.60 -5.21 -4.98
C TRP A 144 -14.76 -4.13 -5.68
N LEU A 145 -15.37 -3.35 -6.56
CA LEU A 145 -14.70 -2.30 -7.33
C LEU A 145 -14.33 -1.14 -6.40
N MET A 146 -15.30 -0.69 -5.58
CA MET A 146 -15.08 0.40 -4.64
C MET A 146 -14.04 0.05 -3.58
N ASN A 147 -14.16 -1.10 -2.91
CA ASN A 147 -13.21 -1.49 -1.87
C ASN A 147 -11.88 -1.96 -2.44
N GLY A 148 -11.88 -2.61 -3.61
CA GLY A 148 -10.65 -3.03 -4.27
C GLY A 148 -9.74 -1.84 -4.54
N PHE A 149 -10.28 -0.76 -5.12
CA PHE A 149 -9.51 0.47 -5.30
C PHE A 149 -9.18 1.18 -4.00
N ALA A 150 -10.11 1.25 -3.03
CA ALA A 150 -9.85 1.87 -1.73
C ALA A 150 -8.61 1.23 -1.09
N VAL A 151 -8.54 -0.11 -1.09
CA VAL A 151 -7.40 -0.88 -0.59
C VAL A 151 -6.16 -0.70 -1.46
N TYR A 152 -6.30 -0.71 -2.79
CA TYR A 152 -5.20 -0.53 -3.74
C TYR A 152 -4.38 0.74 -3.46
N PHE A 153 -5.04 1.82 -3.03
CA PHE A 153 -4.37 3.09 -2.75
C PHE A 153 -3.78 3.23 -1.34
N GLU A 154 -4.15 2.41 -0.35
CA GLU A 154 -3.85 2.63 1.10
C GLU A 154 -2.38 2.84 1.44
N ASN A 155 -1.45 2.24 0.68
CA ASN A 155 -0.01 2.39 0.94
C ASN A 155 0.60 3.64 0.31
N SER A 156 -0.15 4.39 -0.50
CA SER A 156 0.31 5.65 -1.11
C SER A 156 0.73 6.66 -0.03
N SER A 157 1.64 7.55 -0.39
CA SER A 157 2.25 8.50 0.54
C SER A 157 2.24 9.92 -0.01
N TYR A 158 2.00 10.87 0.88
CA TYR A 158 2.08 12.30 0.60
C TYR A 158 3.45 12.84 1.02
N SER A 159 4.10 13.59 0.13
CA SER A 159 5.34 14.34 0.42
C SER A 159 4.98 15.76 0.84
N LEU A 160 5.34 16.15 2.06
CA LEU A 160 5.17 17.53 2.54
C LEU A 160 6.06 18.52 1.78
N GLU A 161 7.24 18.07 1.36
CA GLU A 161 8.21 18.90 0.63
C GLU A 161 7.75 19.19 -0.80
N GLU A 162 7.25 18.16 -1.49
CA GLU A 162 6.82 18.30 -2.89
C GLU A 162 5.36 18.72 -3.03
N GLY A 163 4.55 18.55 -1.97
CA GLY A 163 3.11 18.80 -2.02
C GLY A 163 2.35 17.83 -2.92
N THR A 164 2.91 16.63 -3.15
CA THR A 164 2.41 15.63 -4.10
C THR A 164 2.16 14.29 -3.42
N VAL A 165 1.25 13.50 -4.00
CA VAL A 165 1.06 12.10 -3.62
C VAL A 165 1.78 11.20 -4.61
N THR A 166 2.58 10.27 -4.08
CA THR A 166 3.18 9.19 -4.83
C THR A 166 2.40 7.91 -4.58
N PHE A 167 1.96 7.27 -5.67
CA PHE A 167 1.35 5.94 -5.60
C PHE A 167 2.37 4.93 -5.08
N LYS A 168 1.94 4.11 -4.12
CA LYS A 168 2.71 2.96 -3.66
C LYS A 168 1.78 1.76 -3.57
N GLU A 169 2.19 0.70 -4.25
CA GLU A 169 1.47 -0.57 -4.31
C GLU A 169 1.21 -1.13 -2.90
N ASN A 170 -0.01 -1.60 -2.66
CA ASN A 170 -0.41 -2.18 -1.39
C ASN A 170 -0.25 -3.71 -1.37
N LEU A 171 0.96 -4.18 -1.12
CA LEU A 171 1.26 -5.61 -1.06
C LEU A 171 0.89 -6.28 0.28
N ASP A 172 0.35 -5.54 1.25
CA ASP A 172 0.01 -6.06 2.59
C ASP A 172 -1.04 -7.19 2.52
N TRP A 173 -1.84 -7.23 1.45
CA TRP A 173 -2.91 -8.21 1.25
C TRP A 173 -2.47 -9.47 0.50
N VAL A 174 -1.29 -9.48 -0.11
CA VAL A 174 -0.76 -10.63 -0.87
C VAL A 174 -0.71 -11.91 -0.03
N PRO A 175 -0.20 -11.91 1.22
CA PRO A 175 -0.15 -13.14 2.02
C PRO A 175 -1.54 -13.73 2.28
N THR A 176 -2.53 -12.85 2.55
CA THR A 176 -3.92 -13.28 2.77
C THR A 176 -4.52 -13.88 1.50
N LEU A 177 -4.29 -13.23 0.35
CA LEU A 177 -4.82 -13.70 -0.93
C LEU A 177 -4.16 -15.02 -1.38
N LYS A 178 -2.83 -15.13 -1.29
CA LYS A 178 -2.08 -16.37 -1.61
C LYS A 178 -2.53 -17.53 -0.72
N LYS A 179 -2.79 -17.27 0.57
CA LYS A 179 -3.35 -18.28 1.47
C LYS A 179 -4.74 -18.71 1.01
N ALA A 180 -5.61 -17.76 0.65
CA ALA A 180 -6.96 -18.08 0.18
C ALA A 180 -6.93 -18.93 -1.11
N VAL A 181 -6.03 -18.63 -2.04
CA VAL A 181 -5.79 -19.41 -3.26
C VAL A 181 -5.29 -20.82 -2.93
N THR A 182 -4.29 -20.94 -2.06
CA THR A 182 -3.72 -22.24 -1.66
C THR A 182 -4.76 -23.13 -0.98
N ASP A 183 -5.58 -22.56 -0.10
CA ASP A 183 -6.59 -23.30 0.65
C ASP A 183 -7.88 -23.56 -0.16
N GLY A 184 -8.00 -23.02 -1.38
CA GLY A 184 -9.24 -23.09 -2.16
C GLY A 184 -10.42 -22.36 -1.52
N THR A 185 -10.15 -21.31 -0.73
CA THR A 185 -11.17 -20.55 0.03
C THR A 185 -11.53 -19.21 -0.60
N THR A 186 -11.06 -18.95 -1.82
CA THR A 186 -11.42 -17.77 -2.60
C THR A 186 -12.94 -17.67 -2.82
N ILE A 187 -13.42 -16.45 -3.00
CA ILE A 187 -14.81 -16.17 -3.34
C ILE A 187 -14.98 -16.39 -4.85
N PRO A 188 -15.95 -17.22 -5.30
CA PRO A 188 -16.22 -17.35 -6.74
C PRO A 188 -16.53 -15.99 -7.38
N ILE A 189 -16.05 -15.76 -8.61
CA ILE A 189 -16.14 -14.45 -9.28
C ILE A 189 -17.58 -13.93 -9.30
N ASP A 190 -18.55 -14.77 -9.66
CA ASP A 190 -19.96 -14.35 -9.71
C ASP A 190 -20.49 -13.86 -8.35
N ARG A 191 -20.01 -14.48 -7.26
CA ARG A 191 -20.35 -14.04 -5.90
C ARG A 191 -19.57 -12.80 -5.48
N LEU A 192 -18.32 -12.64 -5.94
CA LEU A 192 -17.52 -11.45 -5.68
C LEU A 192 -18.13 -10.21 -6.33
N LEU A 193 -18.60 -10.34 -7.58
CA LEU A 193 -19.19 -9.25 -8.35
C LEU A 193 -20.51 -8.74 -7.78
N LEU A 194 -21.27 -9.62 -7.12
CA LEU A 194 -22.57 -9.37 -6.50
C LEU A 194 -22.50 -9.30 -4.96
N ALA A 195 -21.31 -9.16 -4.38
CA ALA A 195 -21.15 -9.23 -2.94
C ALA A 195 -21.72 -7.99 -2.23
N ASP A 196 -22.55 -8.21 -1.22
CA ASP A 196 -22.92 -7.20 -0.22
C ASP A 196 -22.34 -7.55 1.16
N ILE A 197 -22.24 -6.55 2.04
CA ILE A 197 -21.64 -6.63 3.39
C ILE A 197 -22.19 -7.79 4.23
N PRO A 198 -23.52 -8.04 4.31
CA PRO A 198 -24.05 -9.16 5.09
C PRO A 198 -23.50 -10.52 4.61
N ASP A 199 -23.34 -10.69 3.30
CA ASP A 199 -22.96 -11.96 2.68
C ASP A 199 -21.49 -12.33 2.84
N ILE A 200 -20.65 -11.35 3.20
CA ILE A 200 -19.19 -11.50 3.30
C ILE A 200 -18.64 -11.27 4.70
N THR A 201 -19.47 -11.03 5.72
CA THR A 201 -19.02 -10.67 7.07
C THR A 201 -18.01 -11.67 7.64
N ASP A 202 -18.22 -12.97 7.43
CA ASP A 202 -17.30 -14.01 7.91
C ASP A 202 -16.03 -14.16 7.06
N LYS A 203 -16.05 -13.68 5.81
CA LYS A 203 -14.96 -13.76 4.83
C LYS A 203 -14.34 -12.41 4.51
N LEU A 204 -14.53 -11.41 5.37
CA LEU A 204 -14.21 -10.02 5.07
C LEU A 204 -12.74 -9.79 4.66
N SER A 205 -11.78 -10.48 5.29
CA SER A 205 -10.37 -10.39 4.91
C SER A 205 -10.09 -11.01 3.53
N VAL A 206 -10.76 -12.11 3.19
CA VAL A 206 -10.66 -12.73 1.86
C VAL A 206 -11.31 -11.82 0.82
N PHE A 207 -12.45 -11.20 1.13
CA PHE A 207 -13.10 -10.25 0.25
C PHE A 207 -12.21 -9.05 -0.06
N TYR A 208 -11.64 -8.39 0.94
CA TYR A 208 -10.76 -7.24 0.72
C TYR A 208 -9.51 -7.63 -0.07
N SER A 209 -8.83 -8.71 0.32
CA SER A 209 -7.63 -9.16 -0.38
C SER A 209 -7.91 -9.59 -1.82
N GLN A 210 -9.04 -10.26 -2.09
CA GLN A 210 -9.41 -10.68 -3.44
C GLN A 210 -9.92 -9.51 -4.30
N SER A 211 -10.63 -8.56 -3.71
CA SER A 211 -11.05 -7.33 -4.42
C SER A 211 -9.84 -6.49 -4.80
N TRP A 212 -8.88 -6.31 -3.88
CA TRP A 212 -7.59 -5.70 -4.17
C TRP A 212 -6.87 -6.42 -5.30
N GLY A 213 -6.71 -7.74 -5.19
CA GLY A 213 -6.04 -8.55 -6.21
C GLY A 213 -6.72 -8.46 -7.56
N MET A 214 -8.06 -8.38 -7.61
CA MET A 214 -8.82 -8.21 -8.85
C MET A 214 -8.47 -6.87 -9.51
N ILE A 215 -8.44 -5.78 -8.76
CA ILE A 215 -8.05 -4.46 -9.29
C ILE A 215 -6.61 -4.48 -9.81
N ASP A 216 -5.70 -5.02 -9.02
CA ASP A 216 -4.29 -5.10 -9.37
C ASP A 216 -4.08 -5.96 -10.63
N PHE A 217 -4.75 -7.11 -10.71
CA PHE A 217 -4.76 -7.99 -11.89
C PHE A 217 -5.26 -7.26 -13.14
N LEU A 218 -6.42 -6.60 -13.05
CA LEU A 218 -7.01 -5.91 -14.19
C LEU A 218 -6.15 -4.69 -14.62
N LEU A 219 -5.42 -4.05 -13.71
CA LEU A 219 -4.54 -2.93 -14.04
C LEU A 219 -3.19 -3.38 -14.60
N SER A 220 -2.62 -4.47 -14.08
CA SER A 220 -1.25 -4.92 -14.37
C SER A 220 -1.16 -6.02 -15.43
N SER A 221 -2.30 -6.59 -15.85
CA SER A 221 -2.30 -7.64 -16.85
C SER A 221 -1.65 -7.19 -18.15
N SER A 222 -0.85 -8.07 -18.76
CA SER A 222 -0.37 -7.91 -20.14
C SER A 222 -1.44 -8.25 -21.18
N TYR A 223 -2.54 -8.88 -20.77
CA TYR A 223 -3.68 -9.17 -21.63
C TYR A 223 -4.60 -7.95 -21.68
N ILE A 224 -4.62 -7.29 -22.83
CA ILE A 224 -5.42 -6.08 -23.06
C ILE A 224 -6.92 -6.28 -22.76
N ASP A 225 -7.43 -7.50 -22.97
CA ASP A 225 -8.80 -7.88 -22.67
C ASP A 225 -9.11 -7.72 -21.17
N TYR A 226 -8.19 -8.10 -20.28
CA TYR A 226 -8.38 -7.95 -18.84
C TYR A 226 -8.30 -6.48 -18.40
N ASN A 227 -7.42 -5.67 -19.00
CA ASN A 227 -7.45 -4.23 -18.75
C ASN A 227 -8.78 -3.61 -19.21
N ARG A 228 -9.30 -4.06 -20.36
CA ARG A 228 -10.58 -3.60 -20.89
C ARG A 228 -11.75 -3.93 -19.97
N VAL A 229 -11.76 -5.09 -19.30
CA VAL A 229 -12.81 -5.45 -18.32
C VAL A 229 -12.96 -4.36 -17.25
N LEU A 230 -11.86 -3.76 -16.75
CA LEU A 230 -11.93 -2.68 -15.78
C LEU A 230 -12.57 -1.41 -16.38
N TRP A 231 -12.18 -1.03 -17.60
CA TRP A 231 -12.72 0.15 -18.27
C TRP A 231 -14.19 -0.01 -18.66
N ASP A 232 -14.58 -1.18 -19.15
CA ASP A 232 -15.96 -1.52 -19.45
C ASP A 232 -16.79 -1.54 -18.15
N SER A 233 -16.20 -2.01 -17.03
CA SER A 233 -16.85 -1.94 -15.72
C SER A 233 -17.11 -0.50 -15.30
N LEU A 234 -16.09 0.36 -15.33
CA LEU A 234 -16.20 1.77 -14.91
C LEU A 234 -17.15 2.56 -15.81
N SER A 235 -17.08 2.37 -17.12
CA SER A 235 -17.91 3.11 -18.08
C SER A 235 -19.39 2.69 -18.08
N SER A 236 -19.70 1.47 -17.61
CA SER A 236 -21.07 0.99 -17.46
C SER A 236 -21.81 1.57 -16.26
N LEU A 237 -21.09 2.16 -15.30
CA LEU A 237 -21.68 2.67 -14.07
C LEU A 237 -22.53 3.92 -14.31
N ASN A 238 -23.69 3.95 -13.67
CA ASN A 238 -24.59 5.09 -13.68
C ASN A 238 -24.64 5.75 -12.30
N LYS A 239 -24.50 7.08 -12.30
CA LYS A 239 -24.48 7.91 -11.08
C LYS A 239 -25.66 7.67 -10.15
N THR A 240 -26.87 7.55 -10.70
CA THR A 240 -28.12 7.51 -9.94
C THR A 240 -28.78 6.14 -9.91
N ALA A 241 -28.20 5.15 -10.59
CA ALA A 241 -28.69 3.78 -10.54
C ALA A 241 -28.52 3.19 -9.13
N THR A 242 -29.39 2.24 -8.80
CA THR A 242 -29.29 1.41 -7.59
C THR A 242 -28.04 0.52 -7.62
N ALA A 243 -27.72 -0.12 -6.50
CA ALA A 243 -26.60 -1.05 -6.42
C ALA A 243 -26.78 -2.20 -7.42
N ASP A 244 -27.92 -2.89 -7.37
CA ASP A 244 -28.27 -4.01 -8.25
C ASP A 244 -28.19 -3.64 -9.74
N GLU A 245 -28.66 -2.45 -10.11
CA GLU A 245 -28.57 -1.96 -11.50
C GLU A 245 -27.12 -1.73 -11.95
N ASN A 246 -26.28 -1.13 -11.10
CA ASN A 246 -24.86 -0.95 -11.40
C ASN A 246 -24.09 -2.27 -11.45
N GLU A 247 -24.42 -3.22 -10.58
CA GLU A 247 -23.84 -4.57 -10.60
C GLU A 247 -24.22 -5.32 -11.88
N ALA A 248 -25.50 -5.29 -12.26
CA ALA A 248 -25.97 -5.88 -13.51
C ALA A 248 -25.34 -5.21 -14.74
N ALA A 249 -25.16 -3.88 -14.72
CA ALA A 249 -24.48 -3.14 -15.79
C ALA A 249 -23.02 -3.58 -15.95
N VAL A 250 -22.29 -3.75 -14.85
CA VAL A 250 -20.90 -4.24 -14.88
C VAL A 250 -20.83 -5.67 -15.41
N ILE A 251 -21.69 -6.57 -14.94
CA ILE A 251 -21.68 -7.97 -15.41
C ILE A 251 -21.99 -8.05 -16.90
N SER A 252 -23.02 -7.35 -17.35
CA SER A 252 -23.45 -7.35 -18.75
C SER A 252 -22.41 -6.73 -19.69
N SER A 253 -21.77 -5.63 -19.27
CA SER A 253 -20.85 -4.87 -20.11
C SER A 253 -19.42 -5.44 -20.11
N ALA A 254 -18.92 -5.86 -18.95
CA ALA A 254 -17.51 -6.20 -18.77
C ALA A 254 -17.24 -7.71 -18.67
N PHE A 255 -18.17 -8.50 -18.11
CA PHE A 255 -17.90 -9.91 -17.79
C PHE A 255 -18.65 -10.92 -18.66
N THR A 256 -19.56 -10.48 -19.54
CA THR A 256 -20.38 -11.38 -20.37
C THR A 256 -19.58 -12.04 -21.51
N TRP A 257 -18.58 -11.35 -22.04
CA TRP A 257 -17.78 -11.82 -23.17
C TRP A 257 -16.49 -12.54 -22.73
N ILE A 258 -16.18 -12.55 -21.44
CA ILE A 258 -15.00 -13.24 -20.87
C ILE A 258 -15.35 -14.69 -20.54
N ASN A 259 -14.44 -15.62 -20.87
CA ASN A 259 -14.50 -16.98 -20.32
C ASN A 259 -14.14 -16.94 -18.83
N LYS A 260 -15.12 -17.15 -17.95
CA LYS A 260 -14.94 -17.05 -16.50
C LYS A 260 -13.98 -18.09 -15.92
N GLU A 261 -13.92 -19.28 -16.51
CA GLU A 261 -13.01 -20.35 -16.05
C GLU A 261 -11.56 -19.99 -16.36
N THR A 262 -11.29 -19.55 -17.60
CA THR A 262 -9.97 -19.06 -18.02
C THR A 262 -9.57 -17.84 -17.19
N PHE A 263 -10.47 -16.87 -17.03
CA PHE A 263 -10.21 -15.68 -16.22
C PHE A 263 -9.88 -16.04 -14.76
N ALA A 264 -10.60 -16.98 -14.15
CA ALA A 264 -10.32 -17.43 -12.79
C ALA A 264 -8.94 -18.13 -12.68
N ALA A 265 -8.60 -18.97 -13.66
CA ALA A 265 -7.30 -19.66 -13.71
C ALA A 265 -6.14 -18.67 -13.90
N ASP A 266 -6.32 -17.67 -14.76
CA ASP A 266 -5.33 -16.63 -15.02
C ASP A 266 -5.17 -15.71 -13.81
N PHE A 267 -6.27 -15.34 -13.16
CA PHE A 267 -6.24 -14.60 -11.90
C PHE A 267 -5.47 -15.36 -10.81
N ILE A 268 -5.72 -16.66 -10.64
CA ILE A 268 -4.97 -17.50 -9.69
C ILE A 268 -3.48 -17.55 -10.04
N SER A 269 -3.15 -17.67 -11.33
CA SER A 269 -1.76 -17.70 -11.79
C SER A 269 -1.06 -16.36 -11.55
N TYR A 270 -1.76 -15.25 -11.78
CA TYR A 270 -1.32 -13.92 -11.45
C TYR A 270 -1.02 -13.77 -9.95
N VAL A 271 -1.95 -14.15 -9.06
CA VAL A 271 -1.75 -14.08 -7.60
C VAL A 271 -0.50 -14.85 -7.16
N LYS A 272 -0.20 -15.99 -7.79
CA LYS A 272 1.01 -16.77 -7.50
C LYS A 272 2.29 -16.06 -7.96
N SER A 273 2.22 -15.28 -9.04
CA SER A 273 3.35 -14.51 -9.59
C SER A 273 3.66 -13.21 -8.85
N VAL A 274 2.71 -12.63 -8.11
CA VAL A 274 2.95 -11.41 -7.33
C VAL A 274 3.90 -11.73 -6.17
N HIS A 275 5.03 -11.04 -6.09
CA HIS A 275 6.00 -11.22 -5.00
C HIS A 275 6.03 -10.01 -4.06
N THR A 276 5.96 -10.29 -2.76
CA THR A 276 6.30 -9.30 -1.72
C THR A 276 7.81 -9.15 -1.60
N PHE A 277 8.28 -8.10 -0.92
CA PHE A 277 9.69 -7.96 -0.56
C PHE A 277 10.23 -9.23 0.13
N SER A 278 9.48 -9.75 1.11
CA SER A 278 9.87 -10.97 1.83
C SER A 278 9.92 -12.21 0.93
N ASP A 279 8.99 -12.33 -0.03
CA ASP A 279 9.04 -13.41 -1.02
C ASP A 279 10.31 -13.33 -1.87
N LEU A 280 10.65 -12.12 -2.36
CA LEU A 280 11.83 -11.89 -3.19
C LEU A 280 13.14 -12.15 -2.43
N ILE A 281 13.21 -11.78 -1.14
CA ILE A 281 14.35 -12.14 -0.29
C ILE A 281 14.46 -13.65 -0.15
N ALA A 282 13.36 -14.36 0.12
CA ALA A 282 13.38 -15.81 0.27
C ALA A 282 13.82 -16.52 -1.02
N LEU A 283 13.28 -16.10 -2.17
CA LEU A 283 13.65 -16.62 -3.48
C LEU A 283 15.11 -16.30 -3.85
N GLY A 284 15.56 -15.07 -3.62
CA GLY A 284 16.93 -14.64 -3.88
C GLY A 284 17.96 -15.38 -3.03
N THR A 285 17.65 -15.60 -1.75
CA THR A 285 18.54 -16.34 -0.84
C THR A 285 18.60 -17.83 -1.16
N ASP A 286 17.48 -18.44 -1.54
CA ASP A 286 17.44 -19.83 -2.02
C ASP A 286 18.25 -20.00 -3.32
N ALA A 287 18.02 -19.14 -4.33
CA ALA A 287 18.78 -19.14 -5.58
C ALA A 287 20.27 -18.90 -5.35
N TYR A 288 20.64 -17.98 -4.46
CA TYR A 288 22.03 -17.74 -4.07
C TYR A 288 22.67 -19.00 -3.44
N SER A 289 21.96 -19.70 -2.56
CA SER A 289 22.45 -20.94 -1.92
C SER A 289 22.71 -22.06 -2.93
N LYS A 290 21.95 -22.08 -4.03
CA LYS A 290 22.10 -22.99 -5.17
C LYS A 290 23.13 -22.53 -6.20
N LYS A 291 23.77 -21.37 -5.97
CA LYS A 291 24.71 -20.70 -6.89
C LYS A 291 24.08 -20.27 -8.21
N GLU A 292 22.77 -20.08 -8.24
CA GLU A 292 22.01 -19.57 -9.39
C GLU A 292 22.10 -18.03 -9.42
N TYR A 293 23.33 -17.50 -9.53
CA TYR A 293 23.63 -16.09 -9.28
C TYR A 293 22.82 -15.10 -10.13
N LYS A 294 22.60 -15.41 -11.41
CA LYS A 294 21.80 -14.55 -12.30
C LYS A 294 20.36 -14.40 -11.80
N GLN A 295 19.74 -15.49 -11.38
CA GLN A 295 18.37 -15.48 -10.88
C GLN A 295 18.30 -14.81 -9.50
N ALA A 296 19.27 -15.08 -8.63
CA ALA A 296 19.38 -14.40 -7.34
C ALA A 296 19.50 -12.87 -7.52
N GLN A 297 20.33 -12.40 -8.47
CA GLN A 297 20.47 -10.98 -8.80
C GLN A 297 19.13 -10.36 -9.23
N GLN A 298 18.36 -11.05 -10.08
CA GLN A 298 17.03 -10.58 -10.50
C GLN A 298 16.10 -10.40 -9.31
N TYR A 299 15.99 -11.40 -8.43
CA TYR A 299 15.13 -11.30 -7.24
C TYR A 299 15.58 -10.19 -6.29
N PHE A 300 16.88 -10.01 -6.06
CA PHE A 300 17.36 -8.92 -5.20
C PHE A 300 17.18 -7.54 -5.85
N ALA A 301 17.31 -7.41 -7.17
CA ALA A 301 17.01 -6.16 -7.88
C ALA A 301 15.52 -5.81 -7.75
N GLU A 302 14.62 -6.76 -8.00
CA GLU A 302 13.18 -6.59 -7.78
C GLU A 302 12.87 -6.25 -6.31
N ALA A 303 13.58 -6.85 -5.35
CA ALA A 303 13.40 -6.54 -3.93
C ALA A 303 13.77 -5.08 -3.61
N ILE A 304 14.83 -4.55 -4.23
CA ILE A 304 15.22 -3.13 -4.10
C ILE A 304 14.15 -2.21 -4.67
N GLU A 305 13.52 -2.58 -5.79
CA GLU A 305 12.41 -1.81 -6.37
C GLU A 305 11.20 -1.77 -5.42
N LYS A 306 10.94 -2.84 -4.66
CA LYS A 306 9.87 -2.88 -3.65
C LYS A 306 10.20 -2.07 -2.39
N ASP A 307 11.44 -2.20 -1.88
CA ASP A 307 11.91 -1.46 -0.71
C ASP A 307 13.44 -1.27 -0.74
N SER A 308 13.86 -0.10 -1.25
CA SER A 308 15.28 0.27 -1.36
C SER A 308 15.91 0.67 -0.02
N SER A 309 15.15 0.70 1.07
CA SER A 309 15.65 1.10 2.39
C SER A 309 16.20 -0.07 3.23
N ARG A 310 16.27 -1.27 2.65
CA ARG A 310 16.66 -2.50 3.34
C ARG A 310 18.08 -2.91 2.98
N GLU A 311 18.85 -3.27 4.01
CA GLU A 311 20.26 -3.69 3.87
C GLU A 311 20.44 -4.99 3.06
N ILE A 312 19.45 -5.91 3.13
CA ILE A 312 19.61 -7.32 2.77
C ILE A 312 19.88 -7.51 1.26
N PRO A 313 19.08 -6.96 0.33
CA PRO A 313 19.34 -7.13 -1.10
C PRO A 313 20.74 -6.66 -1.51
N TYR A 314 21.15 -5.48 -1.05
CA TYR A 314 22.47 -4.92 -1.35
C TYR A 314 23.59 -5.81 -0.82
N TYR A 315 23.46 -6.35 0.41
CA TYR A 315 24.46 -7.25 0.96
C TYR A 315 24.63 -8.51 0.12
N TYR A 316 23.53 -9.14 -0.29
CA TYR A 316 23.59 -10.34 -1.12
C TYR A 316 24.08 -10.06 -2.54
N LEU A 317 23.73 -8.92 -3.14
CA LEU A 317 24.30 -8.50 -4.43
C LEU A 317 25.81 -8.30 -4.31
N GLY A 318 26.31 -7.77 -3.20
CA GLY A 318 27.75 -7.72 -2.90
C GLY A 318 28.38 -9.12 -2.84
N LEU A 319 27.76 -10.06 -2.11
CA LEU A 319 28.23 -11.45 -2.02
C LEU A 319 28.26 -12.15 -3.39
N ILE A 320 27.25 -11.91 -4.22
CA ILE A 320 27.18 -12.48 -5.57
C ILE A 320 28.31 -11.94 -6.44
N ASN A 321 28.51 -10.62 -6.49
CA ASN A 321 29.56 -10.02 -7.31
C ASN A 321 30.96 -10.43 -6.82
N TYR A 322 31.16 -10.56 -5.51
CA TYR A 322 32.38 -11.13 -4.95
C TYR A 322 32.62 -12.56 -5.45
N ALA A 323 31.59 -13.41 -5.46
CA ALA A 323 31.68 -14.79 -5.97
C ALA A 323 31.95 -14.86 -7.48
N LEU A 324 31.57 -13.82 -8.22
CA LEU A 324 31.84 -13.65 -9.65
C LEU A 324 33.19 -12.94 -9.93
N SER A 325 33.98 -12.66 -8.89
CA SER A 325 35.24 -11.90 -8.97
C SER A 325 35.10 -10.47 -9.52
N ASP A 326 33.90 -9.89 -9.47
CA ASP A 326 33.69 -8.46 -9.73
C ASP A 326 33.77 -7.69 -8.41
N TYR A 327 35.00 -7.50 -7.94
CA TYR A 327 35.27 -6.90 -6.63
C TYR A 327 34.88 -5.42 -6.55
N THR A 328 34.92 -4.69 -7.68
CA THR A 328 34.49 -3.29 -7.73
C THR A 328 32.98 -3.19 -7.52
N THR A 329 32.19 -3.93 -8.29
CA THR A 329 30.73 -3.93 -8.14
C THR A 329 30.31 -4.47 -6.77
N ALA A 330 31.03 -5.47 -6.24
CA ALA A 330 30.78 -5.99 -4.90
C ALA A 330 30.95 -4.92 -3.81
N GLU A 331 32.02 -4.13 -3.89
CA GLU A 331 32.29 -3.03 -2.95
C GLU A 331 31.18 -1.97 -2.98
N ASP A 332 30.74 -1.53 -4.18
CA ASP A 332 29.65 -0.57 -4.33
C ASP A 332 28.37 -1.05 -3.62
N TYR A 333 28.03 -2.33 -3.77
CA TYR A 333 26.87 -2.91 -3.12
C TYR A 333 27.03 -3.05 -1.60
N TYR A 334 28.21 -3.40 -1.10
CA TYR A 334 28.44 -3.42 0.35
C TYR A 334 28.34 -2.02 0.96
N HIS A 335 28.87 -0.99 0.30
CA HIS A 335 28.70 0.40 0.74
C HIS A 335 27.25 0.86 0.69
N ALA A 336 26.48 0.45 -0.33
CA ALA A 336 25.04 0.69 -0.36
C ALA A 336 24.34 0.02 0.83
N SER A 337 24.72 -1.22 1.16
CA SER A 337 24.19 -1.95 2.32
C SER A 337 24.52 -1.25 3.66
N LEU A 338 25.73 -0.69 3.81
CA LEU A 338 26.16 0.03 5.03
C LEU A 338 25.24 1.21 5.40
N LYS A 339 24.62 1.87 4.42
CA LYS A 339 23.70 3.01 4.65
C LYS A 339 22.49 2.63 5.49
N TYR A 340 22.06 1.37 5.37
CA TYR A 340 20.85 0.84 6.02
C TYR A 340 21.16 -0.20 7.09
N SER A 341 22.44 -0.61 7.21
CA SER A 341 22.82 -1.75 8.03
C SER A 341 22.74 -1.46 9.53
N SER A 342 21.99 -2.30 10.24
CA SER A 342 22.02 -2.36 11.71
C SER A 342 23.25 -3.11 12.26
N ASP A 343 23.87 -3.97 11.44
CA ASP A 343 25.10 -4.70 11.76
C ASP A 343 26.24 -4.30 10.81
N LYS A 344 26.82 -3.11 11.05
CA LYS A 344 27.91 -2.56 10.23
C LYS A 344 29.15 -3.45 10.22
N ASP A 345 29.42 -4.17 11.31
CA ASP A 345 30.60 -5.03 11.44
C ASP A 345 30.58 -6.18 10.42
N ARG A 346 29.40 -6.77 10.16
CA ARG A 346 29.22 -7.78 9.11
C ARG A 346 29.61 -7.25 7.74
N VAL A 347 29.21 -6.02 7.44
CA VAL A 347 29.43 -5.42 6.13
C VAL A 347 30.87 -4.94 5.98
N PHE A 348 31.47 -4.36 7.03
CA PHE A 348 32.91 -4.06 7.04
C PHE A 348 33.77 -5.32 6.92
N TYR A 349 33.36 -6.44 7.52
CA TYR A 349 34.05 -7.70 7.32
C TYR A 349 34.00 -8.16 5.85
N ALA A 350 32.84 -8.03 5.20
CA ALA A 350 32.70 -8.36 3.79
C ALA A 350 33.54 -7.44 2.89
N LEU A 351 33.57 -6.13 3.18
CA LEU A 351 34.43 -5.15 2.51
C LEU A 351 35.92 -5.47 2.66
N ALA A 352 36.35 -5.85 3.87
CA ALA A 352 37.74 -6.26 4.12
C ALA A 352 38.13 -7.49 3.29
N VAL A 353 37.28 -8.53 3.29
CA VAL A 353 37.50 -9.75 2.50
C VAL A 353 37.50 -9.45 0.99
N ASN A 354 36.63 -8.55 0.53
CA ASN A 354 36.56 -8.12 -0.86
C ASN A 354 37.83 -7.37 -1.30
N ALA A 355 38.25 -6.36 -0.54
CA ALA A 355 39.47 -5.61 -0.80
C ALA A 355 40.71 -6.51 -0.79
N TYR A 356 40.79 -7.45 0.16
CA TYR A 356 41.87 -8.43 0.19
C TYR A 356 41.91 -9.31 -1.06
N ALA A 357 40.76 -9.83 -1.51
CA ALA A 357 40.68 -10.63 -2.74
C ALA A 357 41.06 -9.84 -4.01
N ASP A 358 40.84 -8.53 -3.99
CA ASP A 358 41.23 -7.56 -5.03
C ASP A 358 42.67 -7.05 -4.88
N SER A 359 43.48 -7.66 -3.99
CA SER A 359 44.86 -7.25 -3.68
C SER A 359 45.02 -5.82 -3.12
N ARG A 360 43.93 -5.20 -2.65
CA ARG A 360 43.93 -3.88 -1.99
C ARG A 360 44.12 -4.05 -0.48
N ILE A 361 45.35 -4.38 -0.11
CA ILE A 361 45.72 -4.72 1.27
C ILE A 361 45.48 -3.57 2.27
N ASP A 362 45.78 -2.33 1.87
CA ASP A 362 45.61 -1.17 2.74
C ASP A 362 44.13 -0.90 3.04
N ASP A 363 43.27 -0.97 2.02
CA ASP A 363 41.81 -0.85 2.18
C ASP A 363 41.26 -1.96 3.08
N SER A 364 41.74 -3.21 2.90
CA SER A 364 41.35 -4.31 3.77
C SER A 364 41.70 -4.04 5.24
N ARG A 365 42.87 -3.47 5.53
CA ARG A 365 43.27 -3.11 6.89
C ARG A 365 42.41 -1.97 7.46
N LEU A 366 42.07 -0.99 6.64
CA LEU A 366 41.18 0.10 7.04
C LEU A 366 39.80 -0.44 7.46
N TYR A 367 39.22 -1.33 6.67
CA TYR A 367 37.93 -1.96 7.01
C TYR A 367 37.99 -2.84 8.26
N ILE A 368 39.08 -3.61 8.45
CA ILE A 368 39.29 -4.39 9.68
C ILE A 368 39.30 -3.49 10.92
N LYS A 369 40.03 -2.37 10.84
CA LYS A 369 40.11 -1.39 11.93
C LYS A 369 38.73 -0.84 12.31
N SER A 370 37.87 -0.57 11.32
CA SER A 370 36.49 -0.12 11.56
C SER A 370 35.66 -1.14 12.36
N ILE A 371 35.97 -2.44 12.27
CA ILE A 371 35.28 -3.47 13.06
C ILE A 371 35.82 -3.51 14.48
N SER A 372 37.15 -3.44 14.68
CA SER A 372 37.78 -3.51 16.01
C SER A 372 37.34 -2.35 16.92
N GLU A 373 37.07 -1.17 16.34
CA GLU A 373 36.57 -0.01 17.06
C GLU A 373 35.13 -0.18 17.56
N SER A 374 34.34 -1.12 17.00
CA SER A 374 32.97 -1.40 17.44
C SER A 374 32.88 -2.20 18.76
N GLY A 375 33.94 -2.93 19.11
CA GLY A 375 34.02 -3.78 20.30
C GLY A 375 33.18 -5.08 20.29
N LYS A 376 32.58 -5.48 19.15
CA LYS A 376 31.82 -6.75 19.08
C LYS A 376 32.73 -7.97 18.84
N GLU A 377 32.63 -8.95 19.73
CA GLU A 377 33.47 -10.16 19.71
C GLU A 377 33.17 -11.11 18.52
N LEU A 378 32.01 -10.97 17.87
CA LEU A 378 31.48 -11.92 16.87
C LEU A 378 32.40 -12.17 15.66
N TYR A 379 33.25 -11.20 15.28
CA TYR A 379 34.12 -11.30 14.11
C TYR A 379 35.61 -11.45 14.43
N LYS A 380 35.99 -11.49 15.71
CA LYS A 380 37.39 -11.43 16.16
C LYS A 380 38.27 -12.55 15.61
N ASP A 381 37.79 -13.79 15.64
CA ASP A 381 38.52 -14.95 15.12
C ASP A 381 38.69 -14.85 13.59
N LYS A 382 37.63 -14.43 12.89
CA LYS A 382 37.64 -14.28 11.43
C LYS A 382 38.58 -13.16 10.98
N ILE A 383 38.61 -12.04 11.71
CA ILE A 383 39.53 -10.93 11.49
C ILE A 383 40.98 -11.39 11.73
N SER A 384 41.24 -12.08 12.84
CA SER A 384 42.59 -12.54 13.18
C SER A 384 43.17 -13.46 12.09
N ILE A 385 42.32 -14.33 11.51
CA ILE A 385 42.70 -15.18 10.37
C ILE A 385 43.04 -14.33 9.13
N LEU A 386 42.25 -13.31 8.82
CA LEU A 386 42.46 -12.44 7.66
C LEU A 386 43.74 -11.59 7.82
N GLU A 387 43.97 -11.01 9.01
CA GLU A 387 45.18 -10.23 9.32
C GLU A 387 46.46 -11.07 9.20
N LYS A 388 46.40 -12.34 9.63
CA LYS A 388 47.53 -13.27 9.48
C LYS A 388 47.87 -13.48 8.01
N ARG A 389 46.86 -13.72 7.15
CA ARG A 389 47.06 -13.91 5.70
C ARG A 389 47.67 -12.68 5.03
N ILE A 390 47.15 -11.49 5.34
CA ILE A 390 47.69 -10.21 4.88
C ILE A 390 49.17 -10.06 5.25
N THR A 391 49.55 -10.48 6.46
CA THR A 391 50.94 -10.36 6.94
C THR A 391 51.87 -11.35 6.25
N GLU A 392 51.41 -12.57 5.96
CA GLU A 392 52.20 -13.60 5.28
C GLU A 392 52.48 -13.22 3.82
N GLU A 393 51.50 -12.69 3.08
CA GLU A 393 51.68 -12.22 1.70
C GLU A 393 52.54 -10.96 1.61
N SER A 394 52.51 -10.08 2.61
CA SER A 394 53.40 -8.91 2.63
C SER A 394 54.89 -9.24 2.82
N LYS A 395 55.22 -10.50 3.16
CA LYS A 395 56.59 -10.98 3.37
C LYS A 395 57.14 -11.81 2.20
N SER A 396 56.29 -12.23 1.26
CA SER A 396 56.67 -12.90 0.01
C SER A 396 56.84 -11.89 -1.10
#